data_AF-A0A7Y5E1P6-F1
#
_entry.id   AF-A0A7Y5E1P6-F1
#
_cell.length_a   1.000
_cell.length_b   1.000
_cell.length_c   1.000
_cell.angle_alpha   90.00
_cell.angle_beta   90.00
_cell.angle_gamma   90.00
#
_symmetry.space_group_name_H-M   'P 1'
#
loop_
_entity.id
_entity.type
_entity.pdbx_description
1 polymer ?
#
loop_
_entity_poly.entity_id
_entity_poly.type
_entity_poly.pdbx_seq_one_letter_code
_entity_poly.pdbx_strand_id
1 'polypeptide(L)'
;MKASMFGVVGLFGVLAGCAGAASDVQDDADETRDDLSAGRETFVVLRHDDRKCAAPRCGGFWLKDANRRTAESYVSGLDVSRLDALAQEQFRDAPAQELVLKGKLGPVSASSGTRAFLVTTAYRGLPGFTVDAGDGFATIAYVPIRCITAPCNQFTATRLNTGTKTSLTSVDTAALASAALNPEWLRDRIDNDGAIVAARTVQGVKQPGGYERNYDVSQVFVKLPDVRATCADPALPKCAAGTIAGYELDESSCQVLAGCFTPRACPKFMRLCGEGYHQVTRYQPYEACPGLVCEPEFLDRCTGPIPMCAAPPAGCHYEGGGCAAGRHTCGHLVCDGTP
;
A
#
# COMPACT_ATOMS: atom_id res chain seq x y z
N MET A 1 -6.76 -7.90 66.13
CA MET A 1 -6.55 -6.60 66.80
C MET A 1 -7.07 -5.50 65.89
N LYS A 2 -7.99 -4.66 66.40
CA LYS A 2 -8.64 -3.46 65.80
C LYS A 2 -9.38 -3.71 64.46
N ALA A 3 -10.69 -3.87 64.34
CA ALA A 3 -11.90 -3.35 65.02
C ALA A 3 -12.06 -1.82 65.04
N SER A 4 -13.25 -1.40 64.59
CA SER A 4 -13.94 -0.10 64.75
C SER A 4 -13.80 0.93 63.61
N MET A 5 -14.81 1.71 63.25
CA MET A 5 -16.27 1.74 63.50
C MET A 5 -16.83 2.96 62.73
N PHE A 6 -18.05 2.84 62.18
CA PHE A 6 -19.08 3.85 61.91
C PHE A 6 -18.72 5.33 61.60
N GLY A 7 -19.37 5.89 60.57
CA GLY A 7 -19.48 7.34 60.44
C GLY A 7 -20.33 7.88 59.29
N VAL A 8 -21.63 8.02 59.56
CA VAL A 8 -22.50 9.14 59.14
C VAL A 8 -23.04 9.20 57.69
N VAL A 9 -24.37 9.13 57.66
CA VAL A 9 -25.32 9.48 56.61
C VAL A 9 -25.24 10.97 56.28
N GLY A 10 -25.02 11.30 55.00
CA GLY A 10 -25.15 12.66 54.46
C GLY A 10 -26.10 12.65 53.27
N LEU A 11 -27.38 12.92 53.53
CA LEU A 11 -28.42 13.11 52.54
C LEU A 11 -28.30 14.53 51.96
N PHE A 12 -27.75 14.66 50.75
CA PHE A 12 -27.85 15.88 49.96
C PHE A 12 -28.51 15.57 48.62
N GLY A 13 -29.76 16.00 48.49
CA GLY A 13 -30.46 16.06 47.22
C GLY A 13 -29.80 17.12 46.33
N VAL A 14 -29.32 16.69 45.17
CA VAL A 14 -28.97 17.57 44.06
C VAL A 14 -29.83 17.17 42.88
N LEU A 15 -30.52 18.17 42.34
CA LEU A 15 -31.41 18.11 41.19
C LEU A 15 -30.72 17.37 40.02
N ALA A 16 -31.22 16.17 39.71
CA ALA A 16 -30.89 15.49 38.47
C ALA A 16 -31.58 16.23 37.31
N GLY A 17 -30.91 17.26 36.79
CA GLY A 17 -31.23 17.81 35.49
C GLY A 17 -30.93 16.74 34.45
N CYS A 18 -31.98 16.27 33.76
CA CYS A 18 -31.84 15.46 32.55
C CYS A 18 -31.04 16.27 31.52
N ALA A 19 -29.72 16.10 31.52
CA ALA A 19 -28.90 16.47 30.38
C ALA A 19 -29.35 15.56 29.24
N GLY A 20 -30.17 16.12 28.35
CA GLY A 20 -30.56 15.47 27.11
C GLY A 20 -29.29 15.11 26.38
N ALA A 21 -28.95 13.82 26.39
CA ALA A 21 -28.03 13.27 25.43
C ALA A 21 -28.63 13.62 24.06
N ALA A 22 -27.96 14.51 23.33
CA ALA A 22 -28.17 14.65 21.91
C ALA A 22 -27.74 13.30 21.32
N SER A 23 -28.69 12.37 21.27
CA SER A 23 -28.61 11.23 20.40
C SER A 23 -28.59 11.84 19.00
N ASP A 24 -27.40 11.92 18.41
CA ASP A 24 -27.25 12.06 16.97
C ASP A 24 -27.94 10.84 16.36
N VAL A 25 -29.25 10.98 16.13
CA VAL A 25 -30.04 10.10 15.29
C VAL A 25 -29.50 10.36 13.90
N GLN A 26 -28.48 9.59 13.56
CA GLN A 26 -27.96 9.49 12.22
C GLN A 26 -29.11 8.92 11.40
N ASP A 27 -29.77 9.79 10.64
CA ASP A 27 -30.74 9.41 9.61
C ASP A 27 -30.02 8.44 8.66
N ASP A 28 -30.18 7.15 8.91
CA ASP A 28 -29.96 6.07 7.95
C ASP A 28 -31.06 6.20 6.89
N ALA A 29 -30.99 7.28 6.11
CA ALA A 29 -31.79 7.49 4.94
C ALA A 29 -31.45 6.36 3.96
N ASP A 30 -32.35 5.37 3.94
CA ASP A 30 -32.57 4.33 2.95
C ASP A 30 -31.62 4.44 1.75
N GLU A 31 -30.39 3.93 1.93
CA GLU A 31 -29.46 3.68 0.83
C GLU A 31 -30.11 2.60 -0.03
N THR A 32 -30.98 3.01 -0.96
CA THR A 32 -31.40 2.16 -2.07
C THR A 32 -30.14 1.57 -2.66
N ARG A 33 -29.99 0.27 -2.43
CA ARG A 33 -28.77 -0.51 -2.60
C ARG A 33 -28.23 -0.31 -4.00
N ASP A 34 -27.22 0.55 -4.10
CA ASP A 34 -26.49 0.87 -5.32
C ASP A 34 -25.55 -0.30 -5.68
N ASP A 35 -26.11 -1.50 -5.78
CA ASP A 35 -25.39 -2.75 -6.00
C ASP A 35 -24.58 -2.69 -7.30
N LEU A 36 -23.53 -3.51 -7.36
CA LEU A 36 -22.72 -3.74 -8.55
C LEU A 36 -23.57 -3.81 -9.82
N SER A 37 -23.47 -2.79 -10.68
CA SER A 37 -24.34 -2.62 -11.84
C SER A 37 -23.57 -2.21 -13.10
N ALA A 38 -24.28 -2.14 -14.23
CA ALA A 38 -23.71 -1.65 -15.50
C ALA A 38 -23.70 -0.12 -15.61
N GLY A 39 -24.46 0.57 -14.73
CA GLY A 39 -24.66 2.02 -14.80
C GLY A 39 -23.61 2.84 -14.06
N ARG A 40 -23.00 2.27 -13.00
CA ARG A 40 -22.11 3.00 -12.09
C ARG A 40 -20.82 2.24 -11.84
N GLU A 41 -19.71 2.98 -11.69
CA GLU A 41 -18.45 2.40 -11.25
C GLU A 41 -18.43 2.21 -9.73
N THR A 42 -17.91 1.08 -9.30
CA THR A 42 -17.75 0.69 -7.89
C THR A 42 -16.38 0.05 -7.69
N PHE A 43 -15.86 0.12 -6.47
CA PHE A 43 -14.68 -0.63 -6.06
C PHE A 43 -15.09 -2.04 -5.65
N VAL A 44 -14.44 -3.05 -6.20
CA VAL A 44 -14.67 -4.46 -5.89
C VAL A 44 -13.39 -5.11 -5.40
N VAL A 45 -13.56 -6.06 -4.48
CA VAL A 45 -12.58 -7.11 -4.20
C VAL A 45 -13.01 -8.36 -4.94
N LEU A 46 -12.07 -9.25 -5.25
CA LEU A 46 -12.36 -10.44 -6.03
C LEU A 46 -11.70 -11.70 -5.47
N ARG A 47 -12.32 -12.82 -5.81
CA ARG A 47 -11.79 -14.16 -5.59
C ARG A 47 -11.95 -14.95 -6.89
N HIS A 48 -10.94 -15.75 -7.22
CA HIS A 48 -11.01 -16.64 -8.38
C HIS A 48 -12.10 -17.70 -8.20
N ASP A 49 -12.75 -18.09 -9.31
CA ASP A 49 -13.75 -19.14 -9.32
C ASP A 49 -13.14 -20.52 -9.62
N ASP A 50 -12.80 -21.27 -8.58
CA ASP A 50 -12.12 -22.57 -8.68
C ASP A 50 -13.03 -23.76 -9.04
N ARG A 51 -14.29 -23.49 -9.40
CA ARG A 51 -15.22 -24.53 -9.84
C ARG A 51 -14.74 -25.16 -11.15
N LYS A 52 -14.84 -26.49 -11.24
CA LYS A 52 -14.42 -27.27 -12.42
C LYS A 52 -15.59 -27.51 -13.36
N CYS A 53 -16.04 -26.48 -14.10
CA CYS A 53 -17.05 -26.65 -15.17
C CYS A 53 -16.63 -25.94 -16.46
N ALA A 54 -17.41 -26.15 -17.53
CA ALA A 54 -17.12 -25.54 -18.83
C ALA A 54 -17.15 -24.01 -18.77
N ALA A 55 -16.05 -23.37 -19.19
CA ALA A 55 -16.01 -21.94 -19.42
C ALA A 55 -17.11 -21.54 -20.43
N PRO A 56 -17.75 -20.36 -20.27
CA PRO A 56 -17.44 -19.28 -19.34
C PRO A 56 -18.31 -19.29 -18.07
N ARG A 57 -18.89 -20.43 -17.67
CA ARG A 57 -19.72 -20.54 -16.45
C ARG A 57 -18.90 -20.81 -15.18
N CYS A 58 -17.65 -21.25 -15.35
CA CYS A 58 -16.65 -21.41 -14.30
C CYS A 58 -15.29 -20.87 -14.75
N GLY A 59 -14.36 -20.71 -13.82
CA GLY A 59 -13.01 -20.18 -14.09
C GLY A 59 -12.98 -18.66 -14.27
N GLY A 60 -14.04 -17.97 -13.84
CA GLY A 60 -14.13 -16.51 -13.82
C GLY A 60 -13.78 -15.96 -12.45
N PHE A 61 -14.50 -14.93 -12.02
CA PHE A 61 -14.28 -14.28 -10.74
C PHE A 61 -15.59 -14.05 -9.99
N TRP A 62 -15.51 -14.15 -8.66
CA TRP A 62 -16.54 -13.69 -7.75
C TRP A 62 -16.17 -12.30 -7.28
N LEU A 63 -17.01 -11.31 -7.60
CA LEU A 63 -16.81 -9.91 -7.22
C LEU A 63 -17.67 -9.56 -6.01
N LYS A 64 -17.11 -8.76 -5.11
CA LYS A 64 -17.83 -8.19 -3.97
C LYS A 64 -17.55 -6.71 -3.87
N ASP A 65 -18.58 -5.88 -3.69
CA ASP A 65 -18.38 -4.45 -3.45
C ASP A 65 -17.57 -4.23 -2.17
N ALA A 66 -16.46 -3.49 -2.29
CA ALA A 66 -15.66 -3.11 -1.14
C ALA A 66 -16.53 -2.38 -0.10
N ASN A 67 -16.37 -2.73 1.17
CA ASN A 67 -17.10 -2.20 2.33
C ASN A 67 -18.61 -2.44 2.39
N ARG A 68 -19.20 -3.19 1.46
CA ARG A 68 -20.64 -3.49 1.50
C ARG A 68 -20.90 -4.95 1.85
N ARG A 69 -22.09 -5.20 2.40
CA ARG A 69 -22.58 -6.54 2.74
C ARG A 69 -23.34 -7.20 1.57
N THR A 70 -23.10 -6.75 0.35
CA THR A 70 -23.73 -7.28 -0.85
C THR A 70 -23.25 -8.71 -1.11
N ALA A 71 -24.12 -9.49 -1.75
CA ALA A 71 -23.76 -10.84 -2.18
C ALA A 71 -22.69 -10.79 -3.29
N GLU A 72 -21.84 -11.81 -3.36
CA GLU A 72 -20.89 -11.92 -4.45
C GLU A 72 -21.62 -12.08 -5.80
N SER A 73 -21.08 -11.45 -6.83
CA SER A 73 -21.57 -11.55 -8.21
C SER A 73 -20.54 -12.22 -9.09
N TYR A 74 -20.96 -13.24 -9.85
CA TYR A 74 -20.09 -13.92 -10.79
C TYR A 74 -19.87 -13.09 -12.06
N VAL A 75 -18.61 -13.00 -12.50
CA VAL A 75 -18.24 -12.48 -13.82
C VAL A 75 -17.38 -13.50 -14.54
N SER A 76 -17.59 -13.63 -15.86
CA SER A 76 -16.85 -14.61 -16.68
C SER A 76 -15.41 -14.21 -16.95
N GLY A 77 -15.02 -12.97 -16.65
CA GLY A 77 -13.69 -12.45 -16.86
C GLY A 77 -13.58 -10.97 -16.53
N LEU A 78 -12.35 -10.48 -16.56
CA LEU A 78 -12.01 -9.07 -16.33
C LEU A 78 -11.56 -8.49 -17.67
N ASP A 79 -12.24 -7.45 -18.11
CA ASP A 79 -11.83 -6.67 -19.28
C ASP A 79 -10.94 -5.51 -18.81
N VAL A 80 -9.63 -5.69 -19.02
CA VAL A 80 -8.59 -4.72 -18.66
C VAL A 80 -8.11 -3.88 -19.84
N SER A 81 -8.80 -3.94 -20.99
CA SER A 81 -8.41 -3.22 -22.21
C SER A 81 -8.38 -1.69 -22.04
N ARG A 82 -9.01 -1.17 -20.98
CA ARG A 82 -9.04 0.26 -20.64
C ARG A 82 -7.90 0.70 -19.72
N LEU A 83 -7.16 -0.24 -19.13
CA LEU A 83 -5.93 0.06 -18.42
C LEU A 83 -4.83 0.37 -19.45
N ASP A 84 -3.88 1.21 -19.09
CA ASP A 84 -2.68 1.40 -19.90
C ASP A 84 -1.84 0.11 -19.94
N ALA A 85 -0.92 0.04 -20.91
CA ALA A 85 -0.12 -1.16 -21.14
C ALA A 85 0.73 -1.57 -19.93
N LEU A 86 1.25 -0.60 -19.16
CA LEU A 86 2.04 -0.87 -17.97
C LEU A 86 1.16 -1.42 -16.85
N ALA A 87 -0.01 -0.84 -16.62
CA ALA A 87 -0.97 -1.33 -15.65
C ALA A 87 -1.48 -2.74 -16.00
N GLN A 88 -1.76 -3.03 -17.28
CA GLN A 88 -2.16 -4.38 -17.73
C GLN A 88 -1.07 -5.41 -17.43
N GLU A 89 0.19 -5.02 -17.55
CA GLU A 89 1.33 -5.88 -17.27
C GLU A 89 1.52 -6.10 -15.77
N GLN A 90 1.48 -5.03 -14.96
CA GLN A 90 1.52 -5.12 -13.49
C GLN A 90 0.32 -5.88 -12.90
N PHE A 91 -0.80 -5.91 -13.63
CA PHE A 91 -2.02 -6.62 -13.28
C PHE A 91 -1.97 -8.12 -13.60
N ARG A 92 -1.31 -8.54 -14.69
CA ARG A 92 -1.45 -9.88 -15.29
C ARG A 92 -1.18 -11.04 -14.32
N ASP A 93 -0.12 -10.91 -13.53
CA ASP A 93 0.35 -11.96 -12.63
C ASP A 93 -0.08 -11.72 -11.18
N ALA A 94 -1.03 -10.80 -10.95
CA ALA A 94 -1.52 -10.49 -9.62
C ALA A 94 -2.52 -11.56 -9.15
N PRO A 95 -2.30 -12.18 -7.98
CA PRO A 95 -3.31 -13.02 -7.34
C PRO A 95 -4.61 -12.25 -7.10
N ALA A 96 -5.76 -12.92 -7.23
CA ALA A 96 -7.07 -12.27 -7.10
C ALA A 96 -7.25 -11.55 -5.74
N GLN A 97 -6.74 -12.16 -4.66
CA GLN A 97 -6.79 -11.59 -3.31
C GLN A 97 -5.90 -10.36 -3.10
N GLU A 98 -4.96 -10.11 -4.00
CA GLU A 98 -4.11 -8.92 -4.00
C GLU A 98 -4.71 -7.79 -4.85
N LEU A 99 -5.91 -7.95 -5.40
CA LEU A 99 -6.49 -6.97 -6.30
C LEU A 99 -7.67 -6.23 -5.66
N VAL A 100 -7.66 -4.91 -5.81
CA VAL A 100 -8.85 -4.06 -5.66
C VAL A 100 -9.08 -3.37 -7.00
N LEU A 101 -10.29 -3.50 -7.55
CA LEU A 101 -10.61 -3.00 -8.89
C LEU A 101 -11.70 -1.95 -8.81
N LYS A 102 -11.56 -0.87 -9.58
CA LYS A 102 -12.65 0.04 -9.87
C LYS A 102 -13.16 -0.25 -11.27
N GLY A 103 -14.48 -0.34 -11.41
CA GLY A 103 -15.09 -0.63 -12.70
C GLY A 103 -16.58 -0.88 -12.59
N LYS A 104 -17.17 -1.45 -13.65
CA LYS A 104 -18.60 -1.74 -13.72
C LYS A 104 -18.89 -3.00 -14.50
N LEU A 105 -20.11 -3.54 -14.38
CA LEU A 105 -20.51 -4.70 -15.15
C LEU A 105 -20.67 -4.36 -16.64
N GLY A 106 -20.11 -5.22 -17.49
CA GLY A 106 -20.32 -5.16 -18.94
C GLY A 106 -21.73 -5.61 -19.36
N PRO A 107 -22.02 -5.54 -20.68
CA PRO A 107 -23.24 -6.10 -21.24
C PRO A 107 -23.29 -7.63 -21.00
N VAL A 108 -24.50 -8.17 -20.96
CA VAL A 108 -24.70 -9.62 -20.90
C VAL A 108 -24.33 -10.22 -22.26
N SER A 109 -23.43 -11.20 -22.24
CA SER A 109 -23.11 -11.99 -23.43
C SER A 109 -24.33 -12.81 -23.85
N ALA A 110 -24.76 -12.65 -25.11
CA ALA A 110 -25.93 -13.36 -25.64
C ALA A 110 -25.74 -14.89 -25.68
N SER A 111 -24.51 -15.36 -25.85
CA SER A 111 -24.21 -16.79 -25.96
C SER A 111 -24.13 -17.49 -24.60
N SER A 112 -23.62 -16.81 -23.57
CA SER A 112 -23.36 -17.42 -22.26
C SER A 112 -24.28 -16.96 -21.15
N GLY A 113 -24.96 -15.81 -21.31
CA GLY A 113 -25.71 -15.15 -20.24
C GLY A 113 -24.82 -14.55 -19.13
N THR A 114 -23.49 -14.57 -19.30
CA THR A 114 -22.53 -14.03 -18.33
C THR A 114 -22.13 -12.60 -18.68
N ARG A 115 -21.52 -11.90 -17.72
CA ARG A 115 -20.97 -10.54 -17.91
C ARG A 115 -19.47 -10.57 -17.63
N ALA A 116 -18.71 -9.76 -18.36
CA ALA A 116 -17.37 -9.37 -17.95
C ALA A 116 -17.43 -8.17 -16.99
N PHE A 117 -16.42 -7.98 -16.16
CA PHE A 117 -16.24 -6.73 -15.41
C PHE A 117 -15.29 -5.81 -16.17
N LEU A 118 -15.76 -4.62 -16.50
CA LEU A 118 -15.00 -3.62 -17.24
C LEU A 118 -14.14 -2.83 -16.23
N VAL A 119 -12.85 -3.16 -16.17
CA VAL A 119 -11.90 -2.54 -15.22
C VAL A 119 -11.50 -1.17 -15.75
N THR A 120 -11.60 -0.14 -14.92
CA THR A 120 -11.17 1.23 -15.24
C THR A 120 -10.02 1.72 -14.37
N THR A 121 -9.84 1.15 -13.19
CA THR A 121 -8.64 1.34 -12.38
C THR A 121 -8.33 0.05 -11.63
N ALA A 122 -7.06 -0.30 -11.51
CA ALA A 122 -6.61 -1.45 -10.75
C ALA A 122 -5.66 -1.00 -9.64
N TYR A 123 -5.67 -1.73 -8.53
CA TYR A 123 -4.76 -1.57 -7.42
C TYR A 123 -4.23 -2.95 -7.03
N ARG A 124 -2.94 -3.03 -6.72
CA ARG A 124 -2.26 -4.26 -6.33
C ARG A 124 -1.72 -4.18 -4.91
N GLY A 125 -2.10 -5.15 -4.09
CA GLY A 125 -1.68 -5.34 -2.72
C GLY A 125 -0.19 -5.63 -2.62
N LEU A 126 0.42 -5.25 -1.51
CA LEU A 126 1.80 -5.64 -1.22
C LEU A 126 1.88 -7.17 -1.02
N PRO A 127 2.83 -7.88 -1.67
CA PRO A 127 2.92 -9.33 -1.58
C PRO A 127 3.15 -9.81 -0.14
N GLY A 128 2.60 -10.97 0.20
CA GLY A 128 2.76 -11.57 1.52
C GLY A 128 1.91 -10.95 2.64
N PHE A 129 1.08 -9.95 2.34
CA PHE A 129 0.14 -9.35 3.29
C PHE A 129 -1.31 -9.69 2.93
N THR A 130 -2.16 -9.78 3.94
CA THR A 130 -3.58 -10.12 3.79
C THR A 130 -4.46 -9.11 4.51
N VAL A 131 -5.69 -8.94 4.02
CA VAL A 131 -6.69 -8.10 4.69
C VAL A 131 -7.18 -8.79 5.96
N ASP A 132 -7.07 -8.12 7.11
CA ASP A 132 -7.56 -8.63 8.38
C ASP A 132 -9.09 -8.70 8.41
N ALA A 133 -9.63 -9.64 9.18
CA ALA A 133 -11.07 -9.75 9.35
C ALA A 133 -11.63 -8.50 10.05
N GLY A 134 -12.57 -7.82 9.40
CA GLY A 134 -13.22 -6.62 9.92
C GLY A 134 -12.65 -5.30 9.39
N ASP A 135 -11.53 -5.36 8.67
CA ASP A 135 -10.95 -4.17 8.04
C ASP A 135 -11.86 -3.60 6.96
N GLY A 136 -11.83 -2.27 6.85
CA GLY A 136 -12.46 -1.52 5.78
C GLY A 136 -11.43 -1.03 4.78
N PHE A 137 -11.86 -0.84 3.53
CA PHE A 137 -11.04 -0.26 2.47
C PHE A 137 -11.25 1.25 2.43
N ALA A 138 -10.18 2.03 2.41
CA ALA A 138 -10.26 3.48 2.32
C ALA A 138 -9.10 4.05 1.49
N THR A 139 -9.32 5.22 0.91
CA THR A 139 -8.21 6.11 0.53
C THR A 139 -7.90 7.04 1.68
N ILE A 140 -6.64 7.45 1.81
CA ILE A 140 -6.19 8.42 2.80
C ILE A 140 -5.83 9.72 2.08
N ALA A 141 -6.06 10.85 2.76
CA ALA A 141 -5.56 12.14 2.33
C ALA A 141 -4.95 12.87 3.53
N TYR A 142 -3.73 13.39 3.36
CA TYR A 142 -3.11 14.28 4.34
C TYR A 142 -3.78 15.67 4.30
N VAL A 143 -4.08 16.21 5.48
CA VAL A 143 -4.66 17.53 5.65
C VAL A 143 -3.74 18.33 6.57
N PRO A 144 -2.99 19.31 6.04
CA PRO A 144 -2.09 20.12 6.85
C PRO A 144 -2.89 21.00 7.81
N ILE A 145 -2.86 20.65 9.10
CA ILE A 145 -3.52 21.42 10.17
C ILE A 145 -2.49 22.00 11.14
N ARG A 146 -2.77 23.21 11.64
CA ARG A 146 -2.03 23.75 12.80
C ARG A 146 -2.69 23.24 14.07
N CYS A 147 -1.98 22.40 14.81
CA CYS A 147 -2.51 21.80 16.03
C CYS A 147 -2.46 22.78 17.20
N ILE A 148 -3.62 23.09 17.78
CA ILE A 148 -3.73 23.91 19.00
C ILE A 148 -3.79 22.98 20.23
N THR A 149 -4.59 21.92 20.13
CA THR A 149 -4.79 20.92 21.19
C THR A 149 -4.76 19.53 20.59
N ALA A 150 -3.91 18.64 21.10
CA ALA A 150 -3.85 17.24 20.65
C ALA A 150 -5.14 16.48 21.05
N PRO A 151 -5.64 15.52 20.25
CA PRO A 151 -4.98 14.91 19.10
C PRO A 151 -5.13 15.73 17.81
N CYS A 152 -4.08 15.74 16.99
CA CYS A 152 -4.03 16.50 15.75
C CYS A 152 -4.50 15.60 14.59
N ASN A 153 -5.77 15.73 14.19
CA ASN A 153 -6.33 14.91 13.11
C ASN A 153 -5.90 15.40 11.73
N GLN A 154 -4.67 15.07 11.35
CA GLN A 154 -4.01 15.50 10.12
C GLN A 154 -4.27 14.61 8.90
N PHE A 155 -5.14 13.60 9.03
CA PHE A 155 -5.52 12.72 7.93
C PHE A 155 -7.04 12.61 7.81
N THR A 156 -7.52 12.39 6.58
CA THR A 156 -8.92 12.04 6.30
C THR A 156 -8.97 10.73 5.53
N ALA A 157 -9.57 9.70 6.13
CA ALA A 157 -9.88 8.46 5.43
C ALA A 157 -11.25 8.59 4.74
N THR A 158 -11.32 8.21 3.46
CA THR A 158 -12.58 8.11 2.71
C THR A 158 -12.86 6.64 2.40
N ARG A 159 -13.89 6.09 3.04
CA ARG A 159 -14.28 4.69 2.86
C ARG A 159 -14.80 4.45 1.44
N LEU A 160 -14.27 3.42 0.77
CA LEU A 160 -14.67 3.10 -0.60
C LEU A 160 -16.16 2.75 -0.69
N ASN A 161 -16.78 3.12 -1.81
CA ASN A 161 -18.20 2.93 -2.16
C ASN A 161 -19.26 3.63 -1.29
N THR A 162 -18.97 3.91 -0.02
CA THR A 162 -19.87 4.67 0.87
C THR A 162 -19.52 6.15 0.88
N GLY A 163 -18.26 6.51 0.62
CA GLY A 163 -17.79 7.90 0.69
C GLY A 163 -17.73 8.46 2.11
N THR A 164 -18.00 7.65 3.12
CA THR A 164 -17.93 8.04 4.54
C THR A 164 -16.52 8.54 4.86
N LYS A 165 -16.42 9.75 5.41
CA LYS A 165 -15.15 10.37 5.78
C LYS A 165 -14.91 10.28 7.28
N THR A 166 -13.70 9.91 7.66
CA THR A 166 -13.27 9.83 9.06
C THR A 166 -11.96 10.61 9.22
N SER A 167 -11.94 11.57 10.14
CA SER A 167 -10.69 12.26 10.51
C SER A 167 -9.84 11.38 11.43
N LEU A 168 -8.54 11.29 11.13
CA LEU A 168 -7.58 10.43 11.81
C LEU A 168 -6.37 11.23 12.28
N THR A 169 -5.79 10.77 13.39
CA THR A 169 -4.55 11.30 13.95
C THR A 169 -3.32 10.70 13.24
N SER A 170 -3.34 9.39 12.98
CA SER A 170 -2.26 8.69 12.30
C SER A 170 -2.75 7.51 11.44
N VAL A 171 -1.87 7.06 10.56
CA VAL A 171 -1.97 5.81 9.81
C VAL A 171 -0.76 4.98 10.19
N ASP A 172 -0.99 3.84 10.82
CA ASP A 172 0.04 2.93 11.32
C ASP A 172 0.25 1.78 10.35
N THR A 173 1.44 1.71 9.77
CA THR A 173 1.87 0.67 8.83
C THR A 173 2.86 -0.31 9.46
N ALA A 174 2.95 -0.38 10.80
CA ALA A 174 3.93 -1.22 11.50
C ALA A 174 3.79 -2.71 11.14
N ALA A 175 2.57 -3.19 10.86
CA ALA A 175 2.35 -4.56 10.40
C ALA A 175 3.09 -4.89 9.08
N LEU A 176 3.37 -3.87 8.26
CA LEU A 176 4.05 -3.99 6.96
C LEU A 176 5.57 -3.92 7.06
N ALA A 177 6.11 -3.61 8.25
CA ALA A 177 7.55 -3.41 8.45
C ALA A 177 8.39 -4.69 8.22
N SER A 178 7.77 -5.87 8.29
CA SER A 178 8.44 -7.16 8.03
C SER A 178 9.03 -7.22 6.61
N ALA A 179 8.39 -6.58 5.64
CA ALA A 179 8.85 -6.51 4.27
C ALA A 179 10.06 -5.59 4.07
N ALA A 180 10.51 -4.80 5.07
CA ALA A 180 11.64 -3.87 4.92
C ALA A 180 11.47 -2.89 3.73
N LEU A 181 10.24 -2.41 3.52
CA LEU A 181 9.88 -1.42 2.50
C LEU A 181 10.55 -0.06 2.76
N ASN A 182 10.66 0.76 1.71
CA ASN A 182 10.98 2.19 1.87
C ASN A 182 9.76 2.88 2.52
N PRO A 183 9.87 3.38 3.77
CA PRO A 183 8.73 4.00 4.45
C PRO A 183 8.30 5.31 3.79
N GLU A 184 9.21 6.04 3.13
CA GLU A 184 8.88 7.30 2.45
C GLU A 184 8.07 7.04 1.18
N TRP A 185 8.51 6.09 0.36
CA TRP A 185 7.73 5.61 -0.79
C TRP A 185 6.35 5.12 -0.37
N LEU A 186 6.26 4.25 0.65
CA LEU A 186 4.97 3.71 1.07
C LEU A 186 4.02 4.82 1.55
N ARG A 187 4.56 5.77 2.31
CA ARG A 187 3.80 6.92 2.79
C ARG A 187 3.33 7.80 1.63
N ASP A 188 4.19 8.09 0.66
CA ASP A 188 3.84 8.88 -0.51
C ASP A 188 2.70 8.24 -1.32
N ARG A 189 2.74 6.91 -1.50
CA ARG A 189 1.64 6.19 -2.17
C ARG A 189 0.31 6.32 -1.43
N ILE A 190 0.35 6.29 -0.09
CA ILE A 190 -0.83 6.45 0.77
C ILE A 190 -1.34 7.90 0.76
N ASP A 191 -0.45 8.87 0.91
CA ASP A 191 -0.80 10.27 1.15
C ASP A 191 -1.12 11.03 -0.16
N ASN A 192 -0.42 10.71 -1.26
CA ASN A 192 -0.41 11.51 -2.49
C ASN A 192 -0.90 10.74 -3.74
N ASP A 193 -0.55 9.46 -3.91
CA ASP A 193 -0.90 8.72 -5.14
C ASP A 193 -2.18 7.88 -5.06
N GLY A 194 -2.93 8.06 -3.97
CA GLY A 194 -4.26 7.48 -3.81
C GLY A 194 -4.26 5.97 -3.67
N ALA A 195 -3.23 5.39 -3.06
CA ALA A 195 -3.26 4.00 -2.64
C ALA A 195 -4.49 3.74 -1.76
N ILE A 196 -4.96 2.50 -1.81
CA ILE A 196 -6.06 2.01 -0.97
C ILE A 196 -5.43 1.30 0.23
N VAL A 197 -5.89 1.61 1.43
CA VAL A 197 -5.52 0.87 2.63
C VAL A 197 -6.68 -0.02 3.05
N ALA A 198 -6.38 -1.25 3.47
CA ALA A 198 -7.27 -2.04 4.31
C ALA A 198 -6.83 -1.85 5.76
N ALA A 199 -7.74 -1.33 6.57
CA ALA A 199 -7.44 -0.97 7.95
C ALA A 199 -8.68 -1.02 8.84
N ARG A 200 -8.42 -1.12 10.15
CA ARG A 200 -9.40 -0.88 11.20
C ARG A 200 -9.06 0.37 11.99
N THR A 201 -10.09 1.05 12.48
CA THR A 201 -9.89 2.19 13.38
C THR A 201 -9.61 1.69 14.79
N VAL A 202 -8.50 2.14 15.37
CA VAL A 202 -8.13 1.87 16.76
C VAL A 202 -8.07 3.18 17.54
N GLN A 203 -8.49 3.14 18.81
CA GLN A 203 -8.35 4.27 19.72
C GLN A 203 -6.94 4.28 20.29
N GLY A 204 -6.22 5.39 20.10
CA GLY A 204 -4.88 5.58 20.65
C GLY A 204 -4.88 6.22 22.03
N VAL A 205 -3.84 7.00 22.34
CA VAL A 205 -3.67 7.61 23.66
C VAL A 205 -4.69 8.73 23.87
N LYS A 206 -5.15 8.90 25.12
CA LYS A 206 -6.00 10.05 25.49
C LYS A 206 -5.13 11.30 25.61
N GLN A 207 -5.37 12.26 24.73
CA GLN A 207 -4.79 13.60 24.74
C GLN A 207 -5.79 14.61 25.33
N PRO A 208 -5.38 15.86 25.61
CA PRO A 208 -6.27 16.87 26.20
C PRO A 208 -7.58 17.11 25.42
N GLY A 209 -7.55 16.97 24.10
CA GLY A 209 -8.69 17.12 23.18
C GLY A 209 -9.45 15.82 22.87
N GLY A 210 -9.09 14.69 23.50
CA GLY A 210 -9.77 13.40 23.30
C GLY A 210 -8.81 12.26 22.95
N TYR A 211 -9.37 11.12 22.56
CA TYR A 211 -8.58 9.96 22.12
C TYR A 211 -8.09 10.15 20.69
N GLU A 212 -6.84 9.75 20.45
CA GLU A 212 -6.31 9.59 19.10
C GLU A 212 -7.15 8.57 18.32
N ARG A 213 -7.29 8.80 17.01
CA ARG A 213 -7.95 7.87 16.09
C ARG A 213 -6.94 7.44 15.06
N ASN A 214 -6.49 6.20 15.16
CA ASN A 214 -5.43 5.68 14.31
C ASN A 214 -6.03 4.62 13.37
N TYR A 215 -5.51 4.53 12.15
CA TYR A 215 -5.77 3.38 11.28
C TYR A 215 -4.63 2.39 11.45
N ASP A 216 -4.95 1.21 11.97
CA ASP A 216 -4.05 0.06 12.02
C ASP A 216 -4.18 -0.68 10.68
N VAL A 217 -3.16 -0.54 9.82
CA VAL A 217 -3.19 -0.99 8.42
C VAL A 217 -2.69 -2.42 8.30
N SER A 218 -3.55 -3.32 7.81
CA SER A 218 -3.15 -4.71 7.55
C SER A 218 -2.62 -4.94 6.13
N GLN A 219 -3.02 -4.10 5.16
CA GLN A 219 -2.62 -4.20 3.75
C GLN A 219 -2.71 -2.85 3.04
N VAL A 220 -1.80 -2.60 2.10
CA VAL A 220 -1.80 -1.43 1.21
C VAL A 220 -1.86 -1.92 -0.23
N PHE A 221 -2.76 -1.32 -1.01
CA PHE A 221 -2.94 -1.59 -2.43
C PHE A 221 -2.48 -0.37 -3.24
N VAL A 222 -1.37 -0.52 -3.95
CA VAL A 222 -0.76 0.51 -4.79
C VAL A 222 -1.56 0.63 -6.08
N LYS A 223 -1.87 1.86 -6.49
CA LYS A 223 -2.58 2.15 -7.73
C LYS A 223 -1.74 1.77 -8.95
N LEU A 224 -2.35 1.12 -9.94
CA LEU A 224 -1.69 0.78 -11.20
C LEU A 224 -2.08 1.79 -12.30
N PRO A 225 -1.13 2.17 -13.17
CA PRO A 225 0.28 1.81 -13.11
C PRO A 225 0.96 2.61 -12.01
N ASP A 226 1.91 1.99 -11.30
CA ASP A 226 2.78 2.74 -10.41
C ASP A 226 3.95 3.29 -11.24
N VAL A 227 3.75 4.48 -11.82
CA VAL A 227 4.78 5.12 -12.65
C VAL A 227 5.75 5.81 -11.71
N ARG A 228 6.91 5.19 -11.48
CA ARG A 228 8.01 5.89 -10.83
C ARG A 228 8.46 7.05 -11.71
N ALA A 229 8.69 8.20 -11.09
CA ALA A 229 9.40 9.26 -11.78
C ALA A 229 10.70 8.69 -12.34
N THR A 230 11.06 9.05 -13.57
CA THR A 230 12.36 8.69 -14.10
C THR A 230 13.42 9.29 -13.18
N CYS A 231 14.15 8.44 -12.47
CA CYS A 231 15.19 8.91 -11.56
C CYS A 231 16.26 9.62 -12.39
N ALA A 232 16.59 10.84 -12.00
CA ALA A 232 17.76 11.51 -12.55
C ALA A 232 18.99 10.67 -12.20
N ASP A 233 19.96 10.60 -13.12
CA ASP A 233 21.25 9.99 -12.81
C ASP A 233 21.84 10.73 -11.59
N PRO A 234 22.11 10.03 -10.47
CA PRO A 234 22.61 10.69 -9.28
C PRO A 234 23.96 11.32 -9.63
N ALA A 235 24.08 12.63 -9.39
CA ALA A 235 25.34 13.33 -9.59
C ALA A 235 26.41 12.66 -8.73
N LEU A 236 27.49 12.16 -9.36
CA LEU A 236 28.61 11.56 -8.64
C LEU A 236 29.35 12.65 -7.87
N PRO A 237 29.22 12.73 -6.54
CA PRO A 237 29.89 13.78 -5.78
C PRO A 237 31.41 13.53 -5.76
N LYS A 238 32.17 14.63 -5.76
CA LYS A 238 33.60 14.57 -5.42
C LYS A 238 33.74 14.52 -3.90
N CYS A 239 33.75 13.33 -3.33
CA CYS A 239 34.01 13.12 -1.92
C CYS A 239 35.51 13.32 -1.58
N ALA A 240 35.79 13.84 -0.39
CA ALA A 240 37.16 14.00 0.09
C ALA A 240 37.83 12.63 0.28
N ALA A 241 39.17 12.59 0.24
CA ALA A 241 39.91 11.36 0.49
C ALA A 241 39.52 10.73 1.84
N GLY A 242 39.21 9.43 1.83
CA GLY A 242 38.74 8.70 3.02
C GLY A 242 37.23 8.78 3.28
N THR A 243 36.46 9.40 2.38
CA THR A 243 34.98 9.41 2.43
C THR A 243 34.38 8.82 1.16
N ILE A 244 33.16 8.29 1.26
CA ILE A 244 32.39 7.72 0.14
C ILE A 244 31.03 8.41 0.04
N ALA A 245 30.48 8.48 -1.17
CA ALA A 245 29.14 9.00 -1.40
C ALA A 245 28.11 8.06 -0.76
N GLY A 246 27.18 8.60 0.02
CA GLY A 246 25.99 7.89 0.48
C GLY A 246 24.73 8.44 -0.19
N TYR A 247 23.76 7.56 -0.40
CA TYR A 247 22.54 7.84 -1.14
C TYR A 247 21.34 7.31 -0.38
N GLU A 248 20.31 8.14 -0.27
CA GLU A 248 19.00 7.76 0.25
C GLU A 248 18.03 7.50 -0.89
N LEU A 249 16.90 6.84 -0.60
CA LEU A 249 15.81 6.69 -1.54
C LEU A 249 14.73 7.71 -1.19
N ASP A 250 14.33 8.53 -2.14
CA ASP A 250 13.21 9.46 -1.97
C ASP A 250 11.83 8.77 -2.10
N GLU A 251 10.76 9.55 -2.09
CA GLU A 251 9.37 9.14 -2.32
C GLU A 251 9.12 8.42 -3.66
N SER A 252 9.95 8.69 -4.67
CA SER A 252 9.93 8.01 -5.97
C SER A 252 10.80 6.75 -6.00
N SER A 253 11.36 6.34 -4.85
CA SER A 253 12.39 5.29 -4.76
C SER A 253 13.63 5.61 -5.60
N CYS A 254 13.94 6.89 -5.81
CA CYS A 254 15.12 7.33 -6.55
C CYS A 254 16.29 7.59 -5.60
N GLN A 255 17.50 7.21 -6.04
CA GLN A 255 18.71 7.48 -5.28
C GLN A 255 19.06 8.96 -5.31
N VAL A 256 18.98 9.61 -4.15
CA VAL A 256 19.36 11.01 -3.94
C VAL A 256 20.63 11.08 -3.10
N LEU A 257 21.55 11.98 -3.48
CA LEU A 257 22.81 12.15 -2.75
C LEU A 257 22.52 12.67 -1.34
N ALA A 258 22.82 11.86 -0.33
CA ALA A 258 22.68 12.24 1.07
C ALA A 258 23.94 12.96 1.60
N GLY A 259 25.12 12.65 1.02
CA GLY A 259 26.38 13.30 1.40
C GLY A 259 27.60 12.42 1.18
N CYS A 260 28.74 12.85 1.72
CA CYS A 260 29.97 12.07 1.78
C CYS A 260 30.24 11.63 3.22
N PHE A 261 30.51 10.35 3.42
CA PHE A 261 30.58 9.73 4.73
C PHE A 261 31.88 8.96 4.92
N THR A 262 32.43 8.99 6.12
CA THR A 262 33.61 8.17 6.47
C THR A 262 33.17 6.72 6.63
N PRO A 263 33.72 5.76 5.84
CA PRO A 263 33.35 4.36 5.96
C PRO A 263 33.61 3.82 7.36
N ARG A 264 32.65 3.07 7.90
CA ARG A 264 32.81 2.32 9.15
C ARG A 264 32.64 0.82 8.91
N ALA A 265 33.05 0.01 9.89
CA ALA A 265 32.82 -1.43 9.84
C ALA A 265 31.33 -1.71 9.96
N CYS A 266 30.69 -2.11 8.85
CA CYS A 266 29.28 -2.41 8.82
C CYS A 266 29.02 -3.80 9.40
N PRO A 267 28.11 -3.95 10.38
CA PRO A 267 27.66 -5.26 10.77
C PRO A 267 26.94 -5.91 9.58
N LYS A 268 27.26 -7.18 9.29
CA LYS A 268 26.63 -7.94 8.20
C LYS A 268 25.17 -8.24 8.53
N PHE A 269 24.27 -7.29 8.29
CA PHE A 269 22.83 -7.52 8.34
C PHE A 269 22.28 -7.65 6.92
N MET A 270 22.50 -8.82 6.32
CA MET A 270 21.79 -9.17 5.09
C MET A 270 20.43 -9.73 5.47
N ARG A 271 19.40 -8.87 5.45
CA ARG A 271 18.00 -9.33 5.46
C ARG A 271 17.64 -9.67 4.01
N LEU A 272 17.23 -10.91 3.79
CA LEU A 272 16.65 -11.32 2.51
C LEU A 272 15.23 -10.79 2.42
N CYS A 273 14.86 -10.33 1.22
CA CYS A 273 13.49 -9.95 0.92
C CYS A 273 12.57 -11.17 0.84
N GLY A 274 11.30 -10.99 1.22
CA GLY A 274 10.28 -12.03 1.08
C GLY A 274 9.92 -12.30 -0.38
N GLU A 275 9.14 -13.35 -0.62
CA GLU A 275 8.60 -13.66 -1.96
C GLU A 275 7.80 -12.48 -2.53
N GLY A 276 7.98 -12.20 -3.82
CA GLY A 276 7.35 -11.06 -4.50
C GLY A 276 8.07 -9.72 -4.30
N TYR A 277 9.28 -9.74 -3.73
CA TYR A 277 10.12 -8.56 -3.54
C TYR A 277 11.55 -8.79 -4.03
N HIS A 278 12.13 -7.77 -4.66
CA HIS A 278 13.54 -7.73 -4.98
C HIS A 278 14.28 -6.80 -4.02
N GLN A 279 15.57 -7.05 -3.84
CA GLN A 279 16.43 -6.29 -2.94
C GLN A 279 17.02 -5.09 -3.66
N VAL A 280 16.82 -3.90 -3.10
CA VAL A 280 17.46 -2.65 -3.51
C VAL A 280 18.45 -2.23 -2.44
N THR A 281 19.70 -2.03 -2.85
CA THR A 281 20.76 -1.54 -1.95
C THR A 281 20.69 0.00 -1.88
N ARG A 282 20.68 0.53 -0.66
CA ARG A 282 20.84 1.97 -0.35
C ARG A 282 22.07 2.17 0.53
N TYR A 283 22.62 3.37 0.58
CA TYR A 283 23.72 3.67 1.52
C TYR A 283 23.18 4.55 2.63
N GLN A 284 23.14 4.01 3.86
CA GLN A 284 22.65 4.80 4.98
C GLN A 284 23.60 5.97 5.26
N PRO A 285 23.07 7.19 5.47
CA PRO A 285 23.87 8.40 5.66
C PRO A 285 24.79 8.29 6.88
N TYR A 286 24.37 7.64 7.96
CA TYR A 286 25.12 7.77 9.22
C TYR A 286 26.41 6.92 9.29
N GLU A 287 26.58 5.91 8.44
CA GLU A 287 27.71 4.97 8.55
C GLU A 287 28.31 4.54 7.20
N ALA A 288 27.79 5.08 6.09
CA ALA A 288 28.11 4.63 4.75
C ALA A 288 27.88 3.11 4.55
N CYS A 289 27.04 2.52 5.39
CA CYS A 289 26.73 1.10 5.35
C CYS A 289 25.63 0.83 4.34
N PRO A 290 25.76 -0.26 3.57
CA PRO A 290 24.68 -0.69 2.69
C PRO A 290 23.47 -1.07 3.55
N GLY A 291 22.43 -0.25 3.48
CA GLY A 291 21.08 -0.62 3.91
C GLY A 291 20.40 -1.39 2.80
N LEU A 292 19.53 -2.31 3.17
CA LEU A 292 18.70 -3.04 2.23
C LEU A 292 17.26 -2.56 2.37
N VAL A 293 16.61 -2.37 1.23
CA VAL A 293 15.18 -2.12 1.11
C VAL A 293 14.62 -3.18 0.19
N CYS A 294 13.43 -3.67 0.47
CA CYS A 294 12.73 -4.56 -0.43
C CYS A 294 11.67 -3.78 -1.19
N GLU A 295 11.61 -4.01 -2.49
CA GLU A 295 10.64 -3.38 -3.35
C GLU A 295 9.77 -4.45 -4.03
N PRO A 296 8.45 -4.26 -4.12
CA PRO A 296 7.60 -5.25 -4.78
C PRO A 296 8.03 -5.45 -6.24
N GLU A 297 8.19 -6.71 -6.65
CA GLU A 297 8.63 -7.09 -8.01
C GLU A 297 7.71 -6.56 -9.11
N PHE A 298 6.42 -6.37 -8.80
CA PHE A 298 5.48 -5.82 -9.78
C PHE A 298 5.72 -4.34 -10.09
N LEU A 299 6.47 -3.62 -9.25
CA LEU A 299 6.90 -2.25 -9.52
C LEU A 299 8.16 -2.22 -10.40
N ASP A 300 8.85 -3.34 -10.48
CA ASP A 300 10.18 -3.41 -11.05
C ASP A 300 10.10 -3.48 -12.56
N ARG A 301 10.03 -2.33 -13.22
CA ARG A 301 10.25 -2.29 -14.67
C ARG A 301 11.21 -1.21 -15.09
N CYS A 302 12.32 -1.75 -15.55
CA CYS A 302 13.12 -1.22 -16.60
C CYS A 302 12.23 -1.04 -17.81
N THR A 303 11.93 0.20 -18.15
CA THR A 303 11.29 0.50 -19.42
C THR A 303 12.40 0.67 -20.47
N GLY A 304 12.23 0.01 -21.61
CA GLY A 304 13.20 0.03 -22.72
C GLY A 304 13.90 -1.31 -22.96
N PRO A 305 14.60 -1.45 -24.11
CA PRO A 305 15.36 -2.66 -24.40
C PRO A 305 16.45 -2.87 -23.35
N ILE A 306 16.68 -4.13 -22.96
CA ILE A 306 17.89 -4.51 -22.22
C ILE A 306 19.07 -3.94 -23.01
N PRO A 307 19.89 -3.02 -22.46
CA PRO A 307 21.03 -2.52 -23.20
C PRO A 307 21.85 -3.74 -23.56
N MET A 308 22.25 -3.83 -24.83
CA MET A 308 23.28 -4.78 -25.22
C MET A 308 24.53 -4.38 -24.45
N CYS A 309 24.74 -5.06 -23.32
CA CYS A 309 25.98 -4.98 -22.59
C CYS A 309 27.11 -5.25 -23.57
N ALA A 310 28.16 -4.44 -23.52
CA ALA A 310 29.37 -4.78 -24.26
C ALA A 310 29.73 -6.22 -23.91
N ALA A 311 29.98 -7.04 -24.94
CA ALA A 311 30.34 -8.43 -24.74
C ALA A 311 31.47 -8.49 -23.71
N PRO A 312 31.31 -9.24 -22.61
CA PRO A 312 32.33 -9.29 -21.59
C PRO A 312 33.63 -9.84 -22.21
N PRO A 313 34.82 -9.39 -21.75
CA PRO A 313 36.09 -9.99 -22.18
C PRO A 313 36.09 -11.51 -21.94
N ALA A 314 36.92 -12.24 -22.69
CA ALA A 314 37.03 -13.69 -22.50
C ALA A 314 37.42 -14.02 -21.05
N GLY A 315 36.64 -14.89 -20.40
CA GLY A 315 36.81 -15.23 -18.98
C GLY A 315 36.10 -14.28 -18.01
N CYS A 316 35.23 -13.38 -18.49
CA CYS A 316 34.38 -12.55 -17.66
C CYS A 316 32.89 -12.78 -17.91
N HIS A 317 32.08 -12.59 -16.88
CA HIS A 317 30.62 -12.56 -16.93
C HIS A 317 30.11 -11.38 -16.12
N TYR A 318 28.91 -10.90 -16.41
CA TYR A 318 28.28 -9.93 -15.54
C TYR A 318 27.49 -10.66 -14.43
N GLU A 319 27.70 -10.24 -13.17
CA GLU A 319 26.91 -10.68 -12.02
C GLU A 319 26.04 -9.52 -11.51
N GLY A 320 24.81 -9.83 -11.10
CA GLY A 320 23.90 -8.85 -10.52
C GLY A 320 23.37 -7.80 -11.50
N GLY A 321 23.37 -8.10 -12.81
CA GLY A 321 22.63 -7.29 -13.78
C GLY A 321 21.14 -7.29 -13.47
N GLY A 322 20.48 -6.16 -13.65
CA GLY A 322 19.11 -5.98 -13.18
C GLY A 322 18.59 -4.59 -13.47
N CYS A 323 17.51 -4.21 -12.79
CA CYS A 323 16.92 -2.89 -12.95
C CYS A 323 17.50 -1.85 -12.01
N ALA A 324 17.92 -0.71 -12.56
CA ALA A 324 18.23 0.47 -11.77
C ALA A 324 17.64 1.71 -12.46
N ALA A 325 16.93 2.54 -11.70
CA ALA A 325 16.36 3.80 -12.20
C ALA A 325 15.44 3.62 -13.44
N GLY A 326 14.71 2.51 -13.53
CA GLY A 326 13.83 2.25 -14.68
C GLY A 326 14.56 1.96 -15.99
N ARG A 327 15.86 1.62 -15.94
CA ARG A 327 16.64 1.13 -17.09
C ARG A 327 17.37 -0.15 -16.72
N HIS A 328 17.46 -1.06 -17.69
CA HIS A 328 18.24 -2.28 -17.50
C HIS A 328 19.72 -1.91 -17.36
N THR A 329 20.40 -2.55 -16.42
CA THR A 329 21.84 -2.42 -16.21
C THR A 329 22.49 -3.78 -16.39
N CYS A 330 23.74 -3.76 -16.84
CA CYS A 330 24.48 -4.97 -17.15
C CYS A 330 24.94 -5.74 -15.91
N GLY A 331 24.97 -5.11 -14.73
CA GLY A 331 25.56 -5.68 -13.52
C GLY A 331 27.06 -5.39 -13.43
N HIS A 332 27.71 -6.00 -12.44
CA HIS A 332 29.16 -5.91 -12.28
C HIS A 332 29.86 -6.94 -13.14
N LEU A 333 30.85 -6.52 -13.92
CA LEU A 333 31.73 -7.43 -14.65
C LEU A 333 32.64 -8.15 -13.66
N VAL A 334 32.47 -9.47 -13.53
CA VAL A 334 33.32 -10.37 -12.76
C VAL A 334 34.16 -11.17 -13.74
N CYS A 335 35.46 -11.20 -13.55
CA CYS A 335 36.37 -12.00 -14.36
C CYS A 335 36.88 -13.14 -13.51
N ASP A 336 36.72 -14.37 -14.01
CA ASP A 336 37.38 -15.54 -13.43
C ASP A 336 38.88 -15.26 -13.46
N GLY A 337 39.46 -15.03 -12.29
CA GLY A 337 40.87 -14.66 -12.17
C GLY A 337 41.71 -15.67 -12.95
N THR A 338 42.42 -15.19 -13.97
CA THR A 338 43.54 -15.95 -14.53
C THR A 338 44.51 -16.27 -13.40
N PRO A 339 44.90 -17.53 -13.20
CA PRO A 339 45.81 -17.95 -12.14
C PRO A 339 47.17 -17.24 -12.18
#